data_AF-A0A1H8VH33-F1
#
_entry.id   AF-A0A1H8VH33-F1
#
_cell.length_a   1.000
_cell.length_b   1.000
_cell.length_c   1.000
_cell.angle_alpha   90.00
_cell.angle_beta   90.00
_cell.angle_gamma   90.00
#
_symmetry.space_group_name_H-M   'P 1'
#
loop_
_entity.id
_entity.type
_entity.pdbx_description
1 polymer ?
#
loop_
_entity_poly.entity_id
_entity_poly.type
_entity_poly.pdbx_seq_one_letter_code
_entity_poly.pdbx_strand_id
1 'polypeptide(L)'
;MTVVAQQEADSGWSELGFAPGLVLRAFGMRRAGNHAMLNWLTRNAPGGAVFLNNCTLRKSPFDSYASLEVNGERRSLRRRAPLSSVTAQAGDGAMLVISYEDHMPGPADAGRALTLGIDEARVDRELILYRNFMNWSASLLKKLQGNARYGFTSRMRVMINALDKYRQGLELASDPQLSKVLPVCYDSWLASETYRARVLGRLELPLRDNSLGDVQSYGGGSSFQKDAAAPDQLATSERWQLMVPSPDYQVLLLTASQDERLLDLMGELMPEDLAMLREFVRQAQFPFEVYVGHDR
;
A
#
# COMPACT_ATOMS: atom_id res chain seq x y z
N MET A 1 21.87 0.34 46.64
CA MET A 1 20.71 -0.16 45.88
C MET A 1 19.98 1.00 45.19
N THR A 2 20.71 1.83 44.42
CA THR A 2 20.10 3.07 43.87
C THR A 2 20.85 3.53 42.61
N VAL A 3 21.18 2.60 41.71
CA VAL A 3 21.81 2.90 40.41
C VAL A 3 21.17 2.08 39.27
N VAL A 4 20.06 1.37 39.52
CA VAL A 4 19.39 0.54 38.50
C VAL A 4 18.15 1.24 37.91
N ALA A 5 17.70 2.36 38.50
CA ALA A 5 16.45 3.02 38.10
C ALA A 5 16.63 4.22 37.14
N GLN A 6 17.80 4.37 36.51
CA GLN A 6 18.13 5.55 35.70
C GLN A 6 18.74 5.21 34.32
N GLN A 7 18.37 4.05 33.79
CA GLN A 7 18.76 3.57 32.45
C GLN A 7 17.56 3.13 31.58
N GLU A 8 16.35 3.64 31.85
CA GLU A 8 15.15 3.47 31.00
C GLU A 8 14.67 4.79 30.37
N ALA A 9 15.56 5.78 30.26
CA ALA A 9 15.28 7.05 29.60
C ALA A 9 15.96 7.13 28.23
N ASP A 10 15.54 6.29 27.28
CA ASP A 10 15.57 6.63 25.84
C ASP A 10 14.76 5.60 25.01
N SER A 11 13.50 5.36 25.39
CA SER A 11 12.60 4.73 24.44
C SER A 11 12.43 5.75 23.30
N GLY A 12 12.98 5.48 22.11
CA GLY A 12 12.73 6.23 20.85
C GLY A 12 11.25 6.34 20.44
N TRP A 13 10.34 6.11 21.39
CA TRP A 13 8.89 6.18 21.35
C TRP A 13 8.34 7.24 22.30
N SER A 14 9.19 8.03 22.98
CA SER A 14 8.77 9.06 23.96
C SER A 14 7.75 10.04 23.39
N GLU A 15 7.85 10.38 22.10
CA GLU A 15 6.90 11.23 21.39
C GLU A 15 5.48 10.65 21.34
N LEU A 16 5.34 9.32 21.34
CA LEU A 16 4.06 8.63 21.31
C LEU A 16 3.39 8.56 22.69
N GLY A 17 4.15 8.68 23.78
CA GLY A 17 3.62 8.49 25.13
C GLY A 17 3.17 7.06 25.45
N PHE A 18 3.59 6.08 24.65
CA PHE A 18 3.47 4.65 24.90
C PHE A 18 4.63 3.91 24.20
N ALA A 19 4.97 2.72 24.69
CA ALA A 19 5.92 1.81 24.04
C ALA A 19 5.16 0.83 23.13
N PRO A 20 5.37 0.83 21.80
CA PRO A 20 4.73 -0.13 20.91
C PRO A 20 5.17 -1.57 21.21
N GLY A 21 4.20 -2.49 21.19
CA GLY A 21 4.46 -3.95 21.25
C GLY A 21 4.65 -4.60 19.89
N LEU A 22 4.19 -3.93 18.82
CA LEU A 22 4.36 -4.34 17.43
C LEU A 22 4.45 -3.09 16.55
N VAL A 23 5.45 -3.02 15.68
CA VAL A 23 5.70 -1.91 14.76
C VAL A 23 5.65 -2.41 13.31
N LEU A 24 4.64 -1.97 12.57
CA LEU A 24 4.44 -2.27 11.17
C LEU A 24 4.80 -1.04 10.33
N ARG A 25 5.68 -1.22 9.34
CA ARG A 25 5.96 -0.20 8.33
C ARG A 25 5.34 -0.63 7.00
N ALA A 26 4.34 0.10 6.52
CA ALA A 26 3.58 -0.26 5.33
C ALA A 26 3.91 0.64 4.13
N PHE A 27 4.23 0.02 3.00
CA PHE A 27 4.41 0.67 1.71
C PHE A 27 3.31 0.23 0.77
N GLY A 28 2.66 1.17 0.10
CA GLY A 28 1.54 0.85 -0.78
C GLY A 28 1.38 1.85 -1.90
N MET A 29 1.14 1.35 -3.11
CA MET A 29 0.87 2.21 -4.24
C MET A 29 -0.49 2.90 -4.07
N ARG A 30 -0.60 4.11 -4.60
CA ARG A 30 -1.89 4.80 -4.65
C ARG A 30 -2.91 3.92 -5.39
N ARG A 31 -4.11 3.78 -4.82
CA ARG A 31 -5.19 2.89 -5.32
C ARG A 31 -4.94 1.38 -5.18
N ALA A 32 -3.97 0.94 -4.40
CA ALA A 32 -3.79 -0.48 -4.08
C ALA A 32 -4.69 -0.99 -2.93
N GLY A 33 -5.58 -0.17 -2.37
CA GLY A 33 -6.48 -0.59 -1.28
C GLY A 33 -5.86 -0.49 0.12
N ASN A 34 -4.78 0.28 0.26
CA ASN A 34 -4.00 0.45 1.50
C ASN A 34 -4.87 0.69 2.74
N HIS A 35 -5.78 1.67 2.67
CA HIS A 35 -6.63 2.03 3.82
C HIS A 35 -7.51 0.87 4.30
N ALA A 36 -8.08 0.09 3.38
CA ALA A 36 -8.95 -1.03 3.75
C ALA A 36 -8.15 -2.12 4.49
N MET A 37 -6.98 -2.49 3.95
CA MET A 37 -6.11 -3.48 4.56
C MET A 37 -5.52 -2.99 5.90
N LEU A 38 -5.07 -1.74 5.98
CA LEU A 38 -4.51 -1.19 7.23
C LEU A 38 -5.57 -1.01 8.31
N ASN A 39 -6.78 -0.56 7.96
CA ASN A 39 -7.90 -0.52 8.91
C ASN A 39 -8.24 -1.93 9.43
N TRP A 40 -8.32 -2.92 8.55
CA TRP A 40 -8.50 -4.32 8.95
C TRP A 40 -7.41 -4.82 9.91
N LEU A 41 -6.13 -4.49 9.66
CA LEU A 41 -5.04 -4.82 10.59
C LEU A 41 -5.26 -4.16 11.96
N THR A 42 -5.60 -2.86 12.00
CA THR A 42 -5.80 -2.14 13.28
C THR A 42 -6.95 -2.68 14.11
N ARG A 43 -8.02 -3.22 13.50
CA ARG A 43 -9.13 -3.88 14.22
C ARG A 43 -8.69 -5.21 14.90
N ASN A 44 -7.57 -5.77 14.45
CA ASN A 44 -6.98 -6.99 14.99
C ASN A 44 -5.77 -6.73 15.88
N ALA A 45 -5.47 -5.48 16.25
CA ALA A 45 -4.37 -5.19 17.16
C ALA A 45 -4.60 -5.89 18.52
N PRO A 46 -3.55 -6.42 19.18
CA PRO A 46 -3.66 -7.15 20.46
C PRO A 46 -4.07 -6.26 21.65
N GLY A 47 -4.04 -4.94 21.49
CA GLY A 47 -4.49 -3.96 22.47
C GLY A 47 -4.99 -2.72 21.74
N GLY A 48 -4.39 -1.56 22.02
CA GLY A 48 -4.59 -0.37 21.22
C GLY A 48 -3.85 -0.41 19.88
N ALA A 49 -4.18 0.52 19.00
CA ALA A 49 -3.48 0.76 17.75
C ALA A 49 -3.31 2.25 17.49
N VAL A 50 -2.14 2.64 16.99
CA VAL A 50 -1.88 3.97 16.44
C VAL A 50 -1.49 3.82 14.98
N PHE A 51 -2.20 4.53 14.10
CA PHE A 51 -1.94 4.52 12.66
C PHE A 51 -1.55 5.92 12.19
N LEU A 52 -0.29 6.06 11.78
CA LEU A 52 0.29 7.24 11.15
C LEU A 52 0.25 7.03 9.64
N ASN A 53 -0.69 7.73 8.98
CA ASN A 53 -0.98 7.53 7.58
C ASN A 53 -0.28 8.57 6.70
N ASN A 54 0.22 8.08 5.55
CA ASN A 54 0.87 8.87 4.52
C ASN A 54 1.98 9.76 5.08
N CYS A 55 2.92 9.13 5.79
CA CYS A 55 4.15 9.73 6.27
C CYS A 55 5.06 10.12 5.09
N THR A 56 5.98 11.05 5.34
CA THR A 56 6.97 11.44 4.32
C THR A 56 8.25 10.62 4.53
N LEU A 57 8.74 9.99 3.46
CA LEU A 57 10.02 9.27 3.50
C LEU A 57 11.15 10.17 4.00
N ARG A 58 12.10 9.56 4.72
CA ARG A 58 13.31 10.23 5.24
C ARG A 58 12.98 11.40 6.16
N LYS A 59 11.85 11.34 6.84
CA LYS A 59 11.48 12.25 7.93
C LYS A 59 11.04 11.44 9.13
N SER A 60 10.93 12.11 10.28
CA SER A 60 10.26 11.53 11.44
C SER A 60 8.80 11.24 11.07
N PRO A 61 8.29 10.02 11.29
CA PRO A 61 6.89 9.72 11.06
C PRO A 61 5.99 10.43 12.07
N PHE A 62 6.54 10.87 13.21
CA PHE A 62 5.83 11.59 14.26
C PHE A 62 5.54 13.06 13.90
N ASP A 63 6.25 13.60 12.90
CA ASP A 63 6.06 14.97 12.42
C ASP A 63 5.49 15.06 10.99
N SER A 64 5.54 13.97 10.23
CA SER A 64 5.32 13.99 8.78
C SER A 64 4.11 13.23 8.28
N TYR A 65 3.28 12.71 9.18
CA TYR A 65 2.02 12.03 8.83
C TYR A 65 0.96 13.02 8.31
N ALA A 66 0.16 12.58 7.34
CA ALA A 66 -0.96 13.37 6.81
C ALA A 66 -2.25 13.18 7.63
N SER A 67 -2.43 12.01 8.24
CA SER A 67 -3.53 11.74 9.17
C SER A 67 -3.12 10.75 10.25
N LEU A 68 -3.79 10.87 11.41
CA LEU A 68 -3.58 10.05 12.59
C LEU A 68 -4.90 9.37 12.97
N GLU A 69 -4.83 8.08 13.26
CA GLU A 69 -5.91 7.32 13.87
C GLU A 69 -5.42 6.65 15.14
N VAL A 70 -6.28 6.59 16.15
CA VAL A 70 -6.04 5.85 17.41
C VAL A 70 -7.24 4.95 17.64
N ASN A 71 -7.01 3.65 17.72
CA ASN A 71 -8.04 2.61 17.86
C ASN A 71 -9.12 2.68 16.77
N GLY A 72 -8.72 2.94 15.53
CA GLY A 72 -9.63 3.06 14.38
C GLY A 72 -10.39 4.39 14.29
N GLU A 73 -10.19 5.31 15.24
CA GLU A 73 -10.82 6.62 15.22
C GLU A 73 -9.82 7.69 14.79
N ARG A 74 -10.21 8.50 13.80
CA ARG A 74 -9.39 9.63 13.36
C ARG A 74 -9.27 10.68 14.46
N ARG A 75 -8.03 11.09 14.73
CA ARG A 75 -7.71 12.13 15.71
C ARG A 75 -7.07 13.34 15.02
N SER A 76 -7.38 14.53 15.52
CA SER A 76 -6.73 15.77 15.13
C SER A 76 -5.83 16.25 16.27
N LEU A 77 -4.58 16.56 15.96
CA LEU A 77 -3.67 17.15 16.92
C LEU A 77 -3.87 18.68 16.95
N ARG A 78 -4.02 19.25 18.14
CA ARG A 78 -4.03 20.71 18.29
C ARG A 78 -2.64 21.25 17.94
N ARG A 79 -2.60 22.45 17.38
CA ARG A 79 -1.33 23.12 17.04
C ARG A 79 -0.40 23.15 18.27
N ARG A 80 0.83 22.66 18.11
CA ARG A 80 1.88 22.55 19.15
C ARG A 80 1.57 21.61 20.33
N ALA A 81 0.48 20.83 20.28
CA ALA A 81 0.29 19.77 21.25
C ALA A 81 1.26 18.62 20.95
N PRO A 82 1.83 17.94 21.96
CA PRO A 82 2.66 16.77 21.73
C PRO A 82 1.80 15.61 21.21
N LEU A 83 2.36 14.75 20.36
CA LEU A 83 1.65 13.61 19.79
C LEU A 83 1.09 12.68 20.89
N SER A 84 1.86 12.47 21.95
CA SER A 84 1.45 11.74 23.16
C SER A 84 0.13 12.19 23.78
N SER A 85 -0.28 13.45 23.61
CA SER A 85 -1.57 13.95 24.11
C SER A 85 -2.79 13.23 23.52
N VAL A 86 -2.63 12.56 22.38
CA VAL A 86 -3.68 11.79 21.72
C VAL A 86 -3.30 10.31 21.55
N THR A 87 -2.02 9.96 21.48
CA THR A 87 -1.58 8.58 21.27
C THR A 87 -1.37 7.78 22.55
N ALA A 88 -1.12 8.43 23.70
CA ALA A 88 -0.88 7.72 24.96
C ALA A 88 -2.06 6.83 25.40
N GLN A 89 -3.29 7.16 24.99
CA GLN A 89 -4.48 6.35 25.26
C GLN A 89 -4.46 4.96 24.60
N ALA A 90 -3.57 4.72 23.63
CA ALA A 90 -3.40 3.39 23.04
C ALA A 90 -2.81 2.39 24.05
N GLY A 91 -2.02 2.88 25.02
CA GLY A 91 -1.38 2.09 26.06
C GLY A 91 -0.12 1.35 25.59
N ASP A 92 0.74 0.98 26.54
CA ASP A 92 1.93 0.20 26.26
C ASP A 92 1.56 -1.17 25.67
N GLY A 93 2.40 -1.66 24.75
CA GLY A 93 2.14 -2.87 23.98
C GLY A 93 1.19 -2.67 22.80
N ALA A 94 0.67 -1.45 22.57
CA ALA A 94 -0.15 -1.15 21.41
C ALA A 94 0.61 -1.35 20.09
N MET A 95 -0.13 -1.61 19.01
CA MET A 95 0.42 -1.70 17.67
C MET A 95 0.64 -0.30 17.09
N LEU A 96 1.82 -0.05 16.51
CA LEU A 96 2.11 1.14 15.73
C LEU A 96 2.17 0.78 14.23
N VAL A 97 1.41 1.49 13.41
CA VAL A 97 1.43 1.37 11.96
C VAL A 97 1.93 2.68 11.36
N ILE A 98 3.02 2.62 10.61
CA ILE A 98 3.60 3.75 9.86
C ILE A 98 3.41 3.46 8.38
N SER A 99 2.59 4.25 7.68
CA SER A 99 2.31 4.02 6.26
C SER A 99 2.87 5.10 5.36
N TYR A 100 3.47 4.68 4.26
CA TYR A 100 3.92 5.50 3.14
C TYR A 100 3.07 5.16 1.91
N GLU A 101 2.24 6.10 1.46
CA GLU A 101 1.46 5.94 0.24
C GLU A 101 2.25 6.47 -0.97
N ASP A 102 2.09 5.81 -2.12
CA ASP A 102 2.70 6.19 -3.41
C ASP A 102 4.24 6.13 -3.44
N HIS A 103 4.79 5.33 -2.53
CA HIS A 103 6.21 5.04 -2.39
C HIS A 103 6.42 3.53 -2.26
N MET A 104 7.39 3.01 -2.98
CA MET A 104 7.94 1.66 -2.82
C MET A 104 9.45 1.81 -2.61
N PRO A 105 10.02 1.13 -1.59
CA PRO A 105 11.47 1.11 -1.43
C PRO A 105 12.13 0.55 -2.70
N GLY A 106 13.13 1.24 -3.22
CA GLY A 106 13.84 0.81 -4.42
C GLY A 106 15.36 0.84 -4.24
N PRO A 107 16.11 0.50 -5.30
CA PRO A 107 17.58 0.55 -5.28
C PRO A 107 18.15 1.92 -4.84
N ALA A 108 17.44 3.02 -5.16
CA ALA A 108 17.83 4.37 -4.76
C ALA A 108 17.72 4.63 -3.23
N ASP A 109 17.03 3.75 -2.51
CA ASP A 109 16.86 3.80 -1.07
C ASP A 109 17.81 2.86 -0.32
N ALA A 110 18.53 1.99 -1.04
CA ALA A 110 19.44 1.01 -0.44
C ALA A 110 20.46 1.68 0.49
N GLY A 111 20.60 1.13 1.70
CA GLY A 111 21.52 1.62 2.73
C GLY A 111 21.14 2.97 3.36
N ARG A 112 19.94 3.51 3.06
CA ARG A 112 19.47 4.77 3.64
C ARG A 112 18.28 4.52 4.58
N ALA A 113 18.25 5.21 5.71
CA ALA A 113 17.10 5.17 6.60
C ALA A 113 15.84 5.70 5.88
N LEU A 114 14.79 4.89 5.83
CA LEU A 114 13.51 5.24 5.23
C LEU A 114 12.64 6.05 6.19
N THR A 115 12.78 5.79 7.48
CA THR A 115 12.04 6.41 8.57
C THR A 115 13.04 7.01 9.56
N LEU A 116 13.18 8.33 9.59
CA LEU A 116 14.13 8.96 10.53
C LEU A 116 13.57 8.91 11.95
N GLY A 117 14.46 8.86 12.94
CA GLY A 117 14.07 8.80 14.36
C GLY A 117 13.59 7.42 14.84
N ILE A 118 13.53 6.42 13.95
CA ILE A 118 13.23 5.04 14.30
C ILE A 118 14.38 4.15 13.83
N ASP A 119 14.91 3.37 14.75
CA ASP A 119 15.89 2.32 14.45
C ASP A 119 15.21 1.19 13.63
N GLU A 120 15.81 0.81 12.51
CA GLU A 120 15.36 -0.27 11.62
C GLU A 120 15.25 -1.63 12.36
N ALA A 121 16.02 -1.82 13.44
CA ALA A 121 15.90 -2.99 14.30
C ALA A 121 14.56 -3.05 15.05
N ARG A 122 13.92 -1.89 15.29
CA ARG A 122 12.64 -1.77 16.00
C ARG A 122 11.41 -1.85 15.09
N VAL A 123 11.60 -2.01 13.78
CA VAL A 123 10.51 -2.34 12.84
C VAL A 123 10.41 -3.86 12.77
N ASP A 124 9.29 -4.42 13.22
CA ASP A 124 9.09 -5.87 13.29
C ASP A 124 8.79 -6.47 11.91
N ARG A 125 7.97 -5.77 11.13
CA ARG A 125 7.54 -6.19 9.79
C ARG A 125 7.38 -5.01 8.85
N GLU A 126 7.73 -5.26 7.60
CA GLU A 126 7.46 -4.36 6.49
C GLU A 126 6.33 -4.93 5.64
N LEU A 127 5.26 -4.17 5.46
CA LEU A 127 4.14 -4.60 4.63
C LEU A 127 4.29 -4.02 3.24
N ILE A 128 4.25 -4.89 2.22
CA ILE A 128 4.13 -4.47 0.83
C ILE A 128 2.68 -4.67 0.41
N LEU A 129 1.95 -3.56 0.36
CA LEU A 129 0.54 -3.53 0.01
C LEU A 129 0.41 -3.34 -1.50
N TYR A 130 -0.12 -4.34 -2.18
CA TYR A 130 -0.32 -4.29 -3.62
C TYR A 130 -1.68 -4.87 -4.00
N ARG A 131 -1.99 -4.76 -5.28
CA ARG A 131 -3.27 -5.12 -5.87
C ARG A 131 -3.01 -5.69 -7.26
N ASN A 132 -3.81 -6.66 -7.70
CA ASN A 132 -3.74 -7.21 -9.04
C ASN A 132 -3.64 -6.13 -10.12
N PHE A 133 -2.72 -6.34 -11.06
CA PHE A 133 -2.26 -5.36 -12.03
C PHE A 133 -3.39 -4.70 -12.82
N MET A 134 -4.31 -5.49 -13.39
CA MET A 134 -5.40 -5.02 -14.25
C MET A 134 -6.31 -4.07 -13.46
N ASN A 135 -6.70 -4.44 -12.25
CA ASN A 135 -7.60 -3.61 -11.45
C ASN A 135 -6.91 -2.40 -10.81
N TRP A 136 -5.64 -2.54 -10.43
CA TRP A 136 -4.84 -1.43 -9.93
C TRP A 136 -4.63 -0.36 -11.00
N SER A 137 -4.12 -0.76 -12.16
CA SER A 137 -3.81 0.14 -13.28
C SER A 137 -5.06 0.86 -13.77
N ALA A 138 -6.18 0.15 -13.91
CA ALA A 138 -7.49 0.74 -14.22
C ALA A 138 -7.94 1.77 -13.16
N SER A 139 -7.81 1.44 -11.87
CA SER A 139 -8.19 2.32 -10.75
C SER A 139 -7.35 3.59 -10.67
N LEU A 140 -6.05 3.48 -10.95
CA LEU A 140 -5.13 4.59 -10.99
C LEU A 140 -5.40 5.50 -12.19
N LEU A 141 -5.56 4.91 -13.39
CA LEU A 141 -5.85 5.68 -14.61
C LEU A 141 -7.19 6.41 -14.51
N LYS A 142 -8.24 5.75 -14.00
CA LYS A 142 -9.55 6.40 -13.78
C LYS A 142 -9.44 7.60 -12.83
N LYS A 143 -8.61 7.50 -11.78
CA LYS A 143 -8.33 8.64 -10.87
C LYS A 143 -7.70 9.81 -11.65
N LEU A 144 -6.75 9.52 -12.53
CA LEU A 144 -6.08 10.54 -13.34
C LEU A 144 -7.01 11.19 -14.36
N GLN A 145 -7.88 10.40 -15.00
CA GLN A 145 -8.90 10.92 -15.93
C GLN A 145 -9.91 11.85 -15.26
N GLY A 146 -10.17 11.65 -13.96
CA GLY A 146 -11.02 12.55 -13.18
C GLY A 146 -10.41 13.94 -12.92
N ASN A 147 -9.13 14.15 -13.23
CA ASN A 147 -8.48 15.45 -13.13
C ASN A 147 -8.40 16.13 -14.50
N ALA A 148 -9.24 17.16 -14.71
CA ALA A 148 -9.32 17.90 -15.98
C ALA A 148 -8.00 18.57 -16.41
N ARG A 149 -7.05 18.78 -15.49
CA ARG A 149 -5.72 19.32 -15.82
C ARG A 149 -4.80 18.30 -16.47
N TYR A 150 -5.12 17.01 -16.40
CA TYR A 150 -4.30 15.96 -16.98
C TYR A 150 -4.82 15.54 -18.35
N GLY A 151 -4.16 16.02 -19.40
CA GLY A 151 -4.30 15.46 -20.75
C GLY A 151 -3.60 14.10 -20.90
N PHE A 152 -3.77 13.46 -22.06
CA PHE A 152 -3.24 12.13 -22.36
C PHE A 152 -1.76 11.95 -21.96
N THR A 153 -0.88 12.82 -22.45
CA THR A 153 0.57 12.75 -22.21
C THR A 153 0.92 12.85 -20.72
N SER A 154 0.23 13.72 -19.99
CA SER A 154 0.42 13.85 -18.53
C SER A 154 -0.03 12.61 -17.79
N ARG A 155 -1.15 11.98 -18.20
CA ARG A 155 -1.63 10.73 -17.61
C ARG A 155 -0.66 9.59 -17.89
N MET A 156 -0.20 9.43 -19.12
CA MET A 156 0.77 8.38 -19.49
C MET A 156 2.09 8.54 -18.74
N ARG A 157 2.63 9.76 -18.63
CA ARG A 157 3.84 10.00 -17.82
C ARG A 157 3.67 9.55 -16.37
N VAL A 158 2.54 9.86 -15.74
CA VAL A 158 2.28 9.44 -14.36
C VAL A 158 2.09 7.92 -14.27
N MET A 159 1.38 7.31 -15.22
CA MET A 159 1.17 5.86 -15.24
C MET A 159 2.48 5.09 -15.45
N ILE A 160 3.36 5.51 -16.36
CA ILE A 160 4.65 4.86 -16.61
C ILE A 160 5.53 4.92 -15.36
N ASN A 161 5.61 6.07 -14.69
CA ASN A 161 6.33 6.17 -13.42
C ASN A 161 5.70 5.29 -12.32
N ALA A 162 4.38 5.15 -12.31
CA ALA A 162 3.68 4.27 -11.37
C ALA A 162 3.91 2.79 -11.70
N LEU A 163 4.04 2.41 -12.97
CA LEU A 163 4.37 1.05 -13.40
C LEU A 163 5.73 0.63 -12.85
N ASP A 164 6.75 1.48 -12.97
CA ASP A 164 8.08 1.16 -12.46
C ASP A 164 8.07 0.97 -10.93
N LYS A 165 7.39 1.86 -10.19
CA LYS A 165 7.20 1.69 -8.74
C LYS A 165 6.40 0.43 -8.39
N TYR A 166 5.39 0.09 -9.18
CA TYR A 166 4.58 -1.11 -8.98
C TYR A 166 5.42 -2.37 -9.18
N ARG A 167 6.23 -2.42 -10.25
CA ARG A 167 7.22 -3.48 -10.49
C ARG A 167 8.17 -3.62 -9.31
N GLN A 168 8.76 -2.51 -8.81
CA GLN A 168 9.63 -2.53 -7.61
C GLN A 168 8.91 -3.11 -6.38
N GLY A 169 7.63 -2.74 -6.16
CA GLY A 169 6.81 -3.33 -5.10
C GLY A 169 6.62 -4.84 -5.28
N LEU A 170 6.38 -5.31 -6.51
CA LEU A 170 6.28 -6.74 -6.78
C LEU A 170 7.60 -7.48 -6.57
N GLU A 171 8.74 -6.86 -6.91
CA GLU A 171 10.07 -7.44 -6.64
C GLU A 171 10.29 -7.67 -5.15
N LEU A 172 9.95 -6.70 -4.31
CA LEU A 172 10.00 -6.86 -2.85
C LEU A 172 9.02 -7.93 -2.37
N ALA A 173 7.83 -8.02 -2.98
CA ALA A 173 6.81 -8.98 -2.62
C ALA A 173 7.19 -10.43 -2.98
N SER A 174 7.98 -10.63 -4.04
CA SER A 174 8.44 -11.95 -4.50
C SER A 174 9.74 -12.42 -3.84
N ASP A 175 10.53 -11.53 -3.23
CA ASP A 175 11.86 -11.88 -2.73
C ASP A 175 11.78 -12.70 -1.41
N PRO A 176 12.12 -14.00 -1.43
CA PRO A 176 12.07 -14.84 -0.23
C PRO A 176 13.20 -14.53 0.76
N GLN A 177 14.23 -13.78 0.37
CA GLN A 177 15.36 -13.43 1.23
C GLN A 177 15.01 -12.29 2.20
N LEU A 178 13.96 -11.52 1.91
CA LEU A 178 13.50 -10.41 2.74
C LEU A 178 12.59 -10.90 3.88
N SER A 179 13.18 -11.48 4.91
CA SER A 179 12.45 -12.11 6.02
C SER A 179 11.53 -11.17 6.82
N LYS A 180 11.80 -9.86 6.83
CA LYS A 180 10.92 -8.85 7.44
C LYS A 180 9.74 -8.43 6.56
N VAL A 181 9.81 -8.70 5.25
CA VAL A 181 8.79 -8.29 4.29
C VAL A 181 7.62 -9.27 4.31
N LEU A 182 6.41 -8.71 4.43
CA LEU A 182 5.15 -9.41 4.30
C LEU A 182 4.34 -8.81 3.16
N PRO A 183 4.23 -9.51 2.02
CA PRO A 183 3.34 -9.09 0.94
C PRO A 183 1.86 -9.29 1.33
N VAL A 184 1.03 -8.27 1.06
CA VAL A 184 -0.42 -8.34 1.25
C VAL A 184 -1.11 -7.89 -0.04
N CYS A 185 -1.75 -8.84 -0.73
CA CYS A 185 -2.51 -8.59 -1.95
C CYS A 185 -3.95 -8.22 -1.59
N TYR A 186 -4.41 -7.07 -2.06
CA TYR A 186 -5.77 -6.59 -1.84
C TYR A 186 -6.83 -7.53 -2.41
N ASP A 187 -6.66 -8.06 -3.62
CA ASP A 187 -7.70 -8.90 -4.25
C ASP A 187 -7.80 -10.26 -3.53
N SER A 188 -6.67 -10.83 -3.08
CA SER A 188 -6.71 -12.03 -2.22
C SER A 188 -7.29 -11.75 -0.83
N TRP A 189 -6.95 -10.59 -0.23
CA TRP A 189 -7.51 -10.13 1.04
C TRP A 189 -9.03 -9.95 0.93
N LEU A 190 -9.51 -9.38 -0.16
CA LEU A 190 -10.94 -9.16 -0.41
C LEU A 190 -11.67 -10.50 -0.60
N ALA A 191 -11.11 -11.39 -1.43
CA ALA A 191 -11.78 -12.61 -1.86
C ALA A 191 -11.76 -13.76 -0.83
N SER A 192 -10.76 -13.81 0.07
CA SER A 192 -10.55 -15.00 0.90
C SER A 192 -10.40 -14.68 2.39
N GLU A 193 -11.36 -15.14 3.18
CA GLU A 193 -11.29 -15.07 4.64
C GLU A 193 -10.09 -15.85 5.20
N THR A 194 -9.78 -17.01 4.61
CA THR A 194 -8.61 -17.82 4.96
C THR A 194 -7.30 -17.08 4.68
N TYR A 195 -7.23 -16.33 3.57
CA TYR A 195 -6.07 -15.48 3.28
C TYR A 195 -5.88 -14.42 4.37
N ARG A 196 -6.96 -13.73 4.75
CA ARG A 196 -6.93 -12.73 5.84
C ARG A 196 -6.45 -13.34 7.15
N ALA A 197 -7.03 -14.47 7.57
CA ALA A 197 -6.62 -15.18 8.79
C ALA A 197 -5.14 -15.57 8.77
N ARG A 198 -4.65 -16.07 7.63
CA ARG A 198 -3.23 -16.44 7.45
C ARG A 198 -2.29 -15.23 7.56
N VAL A 199 -2.68 -14.08 6.99
CA VAL A 199 -1.90 -12.84 7.11
C VAL A 199 -1.81 -12.39 8.57
N LEU A 200 -2.92 -12.43 9.33
CA LEU A 200 -2.90 -12.13 10.77
C LEU A 200 -2.00 -13.10 11.53
N GLY A 201 -2.07 -14.39 11.25
CA GLY A 201 -1.20 -15.40 11.86
C GLY A 201 0.29 -15.16 11.60
N ARG A 202 0.67 -14.71 10.39
CA ARG A 202 2.07 -14.34 10.06
C ARG A 202 2.56 -13.07 10.78
N LEU A 203 1.63 -12.22 11.21
CA LEU A 203 1.89 -11.03 12.01
C LEU A 203 1.74 -11.29 13.51
N GLU A 204 1.41 -12.52 13.92
CA GLU A 204 1.10 -12.90 15.30
C GLU A 204 -0.03 -12.04 15.90
N LEU A 205 -0.91 -11.54 15.05
CA LEU A 205 -2.08 -10.76 15.45
C LEU A 205 -3.25 -11.70 15.80
N PRO A 206 -4.03 -11.39 16.83
CA PRO A 206 -5.24 -12.15 17.13
C PRO A 206 -6.29 -11.99 16.02
N LEU A 207 -7.05 -13.05 15.78
CA LEU A 207 -8.19 -13.03 14.86
C LEU A 207 -9.43 -12.45 15.56
N ARG A 208 -9.45 -11.14 15.83
CA ARG A 208 -10.55 -10.45 16.51
C ARG A 208 -11.70 -10.10 15.57
N ASP A 209 -11.37 -9.60 14.38
CA ASP A 209 -12.32 -9.17 13.37
C ASP A 209 -11.79 -9.49 11.97
N ASN A 210 -12.32 -10.55 11.37
CA ASN A 210 -11.91 -11.02 10.04
C ASN A 210 -12.82 -10.53 8.91
N SER A 211 -13.73 -9.59 9.20
CA SER A 211 -14.62 -8.99 8.22
C SER A 211 -13.90 -7.94 7.36
N LEU A 212 -14.49 -7.55 6.24
CA LEU A 212 -13.95 -6.47 5.39
C LEU A 212 -14.13 -5.08 6.02
N GLY A 213 -15.02 -4.94 7.01
CA GLY A 213 -15.34 -3.67 7.65
C GLY A 213 -16.12 -2.71 6.76
N ASP A 214 -16.28 -1.47 7.23
CA ASP A 214 -16.97 -0.41 6.51
C ASP A 214 -16.08 0.22 5.42
N VAL A 215 -16.72 0.74 4.37
CA VAL A 215 -15.99 1.52 3.34
C VAL A 215 -15.58 2.86 3.93
N GLN A 216 -14.28 3.01 4.16
CA GLN A 216 -13.67 4.27 4.61
C GLN A 216 -13.94 5.38 3.58
N SER A 217 -14.65 6.43 4.00
CA SER A 217 -15.05 7.55 3.13
C SER A 217 -13.89 8.49 2.78
N TYR A 218 -12.77 8.43 3.51
CA TYR A 218 -11.58 9.24 3.30
C TYR A 218 -10.40 8.42 2.73
N GLY A 219 -9.56 9.05 1.91
CA GLY A 219 -8.63 8.37 0.98
C GLY A 219 -9.01 8.54 -0.51
N GLY A 220 -10.04 9.34 -0.78
CA GLY A 220 -10.50 9.68 -2.13
C GLY A 220 -11.34 8.60 -2.80
N GLY A 221 -11.97 7.71 -2.01
CA GLY A 221 -12.97 6.73 -2.41
C GLY A 221 -12.58 5.78 -3.54
N SER A 222 -13.53 4.97 -3.99
CA SER A 222 -13.40 4.28 -5.28
C SER A 222 -13.40 5.32 -6.41
N SER A 223 -12.41 5.24 -7.31
CA SER A 223 -12.39 6.07 -8.53
C SER A 223 -13.61 5.84 -9.43
N PHE A 224 -14.34 4.74 -9.20
CA PHE A 224 -15.49 4.31 -10.00
C PHE A 224 -16.82 4.60 -9.32
N GLN A 225 -16.89 4.52 -7.99
CA GLN A 225 -18.13 4.66 -7.21
C GLN A 225 -17.84 5.46 -5.95
N LYS A 226 -18.28 6.72 -5.92
CA LYS A 226 -18.00 7.63 -4.80
C LYS A 226 -18.93 7.43 -3.60
N ASP A 227 -20.08 6.78 -3.81
CA ASP A 227 -21.18 6.71 -2.84
C ASP A 227 -21.45 5.28 -2.31
N ALA A 228 -20.55 4.33 -2.57
CA ALA A 228 -20.71 2.96 -2.07
C ALA A 228 -20.50 2.91 -0.55
N ALA A 229 -21.49 2.37 0.17
CA ALA A 229 -21.47 2.25 1.62
C ALA A 229 -20.89 0.92 2.10
N ALA A 230 -20.91 -0.12 1.25
CA ALA A 230 -20.46 -1.46 1.59
C ALA A 230 -19.42 -2.02 0.58
N PRO A 231 -18.46 -2.87 1.02
CA PRO A 231 -17.38 -3.36 0.15
C PRO A 231 -17.85 -4.20 -1.05
N ASP A 232 -18.96 -4.93 -0.91
CA ASP A 232 -19.59 -5.74 -1.95
C ASP A 232 -20.17 -4.90 -3.10
N GLN A 233 -20.53 -3.65 -2.83
CA GLN A 233 -21.05 -2.71 -3.84
C GLN A 233 -19.98 -2.17 -4.78
N LEU A 234 -18.69 -2.36 -4.46
CA LEU A 234 -17.59 -1.65 -5.10
C LEU A 234 -17.09 -2.26 -6.42
N ALA A 235 -17.63 -3.43 -6.82
CA ALA A 235 -17.28 -4.22 -8.01
C ALA A 235 -15.77 -4.15 -8.35
N THR A 236 -14.92 -4.24 -7.33
CA THR A 236 -13.54 -3.76 -7.43
C THR A 236 -12.71 -4.61 -8.37
N SER A 237 -13.01 -5.90 -8.45
CA SER A 237 -12.32 -6.94 -9.23
C SER A 237 -12.59 -6.86 -10.73
N GLU A 238 -13.57 -6.08 -11.18
CA GLU A 238 -14.01 -6.02 -12.59
C GLU A 238 -13.79 -4.64 -13.22
N ARG A 239 -13.15 -3.71 -12.49
CA ARG A 239 -12.95 -2.32 -12.94
C ARG A 239 -12.17 -2.20 -14.24
N TRP A 240 -11.27 -3.16 -14.48
CA TRP A 240 -10.49 -3.20 -15.71
C TRP A 240 -11.37 -3.32 -16.95
N GLN A 241 -12.48 -4.06 -16.90
CA GLN A 241 -13.39 -4.27 -18.04
C GLN A 241 -13.97 -2.95 -18.55
N LEU A 242 -14.34 -2.04 -17.64
CA LEU A 242 -14.83 -0.71 -17.96
C LEU A 242 -13.77 0.18 -18.62
N MET A 243 -12.49 -0.13 -18.41
CA MET A 243 -11.37 0.65 -18.93
C MET A 243 -10.82 0.10 -20.25
N VAL A 244 -11.12 -1.15 -20.63
CA VAL A 244 -10.64 -1.78 -21.88
C VAL A 244 -10.87 -0.91 -23.13
N PRO A 245 -12.01 -0.23 -23.32
CA PRO A 245 -12.21 0.62 -24.50
C PRO A 245 -11.41 1.93 -24.49
N SER A 246 -10.80 2.32 -23.36
CA SER A 246 -10.08 3.59 -23.22
C SER A 246 -8.73 3.55 -23.94
N PRO A 247 -8.43 4.46 -24.89
CA PRO A 247 -7.14 4.50 -25.58
C PRO A 247 -5.95 4.59 -24.62
N ASP A 248 -6.04 5.44 -23.59
CA ASP A 248 -5.05 5.54 -22.52
C ASP A 248 -4.74 4.19 -21.85
N TYR A 249 -5.76 3.36 -21.65
CA TYR A 249 -5.59 2.10 -20.94
C TYR A 249 -4.99 1.05 -21.87
N GLN A 250 -5.39 1.02 -23.14
CA GLN A 250 -4.80 0.13 -24.13
C GLN A 250 -3.30 0.39 -24.32
N VAL A 251 -2.89 1.67 -24.42
CA VAL A 251 -1.47 2.06 -24.49
C VAL A 251 -0.71 1.62 -23.24
N LEU A 252 -1.34 1.74 -22.07
CA LEU A 252 -0.75 1.29 -20.82
C LEU A 252 -0.55 -0.23 -20.78
N LEU A 253 -1.57 -1.01 -21.13
CA LEU A 253 -1.51 -2.47 -21.18
C LEU A 253 -0.43 -2.93 -22.17
N LEU A 254 -0.32 -2.28 -23.32
CA LEU A 254 0.75 -2.55 -24.27
C LEU A 254 2.13 -2.25 -23.72
N THR A 255 2.27 -1.11 -23.04
CA THR A 255 3.56 -0.73 -22.43
C THR A 255 3.96 -1.78 -21.39
N ALA A 256 3.03 -2.18 -20.52
CA ALA A 256 3.28 -3.22 -19.52
C ALA A 256 3.58 -4.59 -20.14
N SER A 257 3.00 -4.90 -21.31
CA SER A 257 3.27 -6.16 -21.99
C SER A 257 4.65 -6.24 -22.64
N GLN A 258 5.41 -5.14 -22.68
CA GLN A 258 6.80 -5.13 -23.15
C GLN A 258 7.82 -5.25 -21.99
N ASP A 259 7.37 -5.21 -20.73
CA ASP A 259 8.25 -5.29 -19.56
C ASP A 259 8.35 -6.75 -19.10
N GLU A 260 9.36 -7.47 -19.60
CA GLU A 260 9.57 -8.90 -19.29
C GLU A 260 9.64 -9.16 -17.78
N ARG A 261 10.32 -8.28 -17.04
CA ARG A 261 10.47 -8.43 -15.59
C ARG A 261 9.12 -8.29 -14.89
N LEU A 262 8.30 -7.33 -15.29
CA LEU A 262 6.94 -7.21 -14.78
C LEU A 262 6.10 -8.45 -15.11
N LEU A 263 6.20 -8.98 -16.32
CA LEU A 263 5.46 -10.18 -16.73
C LEU A 263 5.85 -11.41 -15.91
N ASP A 264 7.13 -11.61 -15.62
CA ASP A 264 7.61 -12.69 -14.77
C ASP A 264 7.03 -12.59 -13.35
N LEU A 265 7.10 -11.40 -12.75
CA LEU A 265 6.54 -11.12 -11.43
C LEU A 265 5.03 -11.33 -11.40
N MET A 266 4.32 -10.94 -12.46
CA MET A 266 2.89 -11.21 -12.59
C MET A 266 2.61 -12.72 -12.71
N GLY A 267 3.46 -13.47 -13.41
CA GLY A 267 3.32 -14.93 -13.53
C GLY A 267 3.45 -15.63 -12.17
N GLU A 268 4.32 -15.14 -11.30
CA GLU A 268 4.51 -15.67 -9.95
C GLU A 268 3.38 -15.27 -9.00
N LEU A 269 3.05 -13.97 -8.95
CA LEU A 269 2.17 -13.41 -7.91
C LEU A 269 0.70 -13.39 -8.29
N MET A 270 0.38 -13.32 -9.59
CA MET A 270 -0.96 -13.10 -10.12
C MET A 270 -1.15 -13.69 -11.53
N PRO A 271 -1.03 -15.03 -11.70
CA PRO A 271 -1.02 -15.67 -13.01
C PRO A 271 -2.29 -15.43 -13.84
N GLU A 272 -3.45 -15.28 -13.19
CA GLU A 272 -4.72 -14.95 -13.86
C GLU A 272 -4.67 -13.56 -14.51
N ASP A 273 -4.07 -12.57 -13.85
CA ASP A 273 -3.89 -11.22 -14.38
C ASP A 273 -2.92 -11.20 -15.57
N LEU A 274 -1.85 -12.01 -15.51
CA LEU A 274 -0.94 -12.18 -16.64
C LEU A 274 -1.65 -12.80 -17.85
N ALA A 275 -2.49 -13.81 -17.63
CA ALA A 275 -3.27 -14.44 -18.69
C ALA A 275 -4.22 -13.44 -19.35
N MET A 276 -4.91 -12.61 -18.54
CA MET A 276 -5.76 -11.53 -19.05
C MET A 276 -4.98 -10.51 -19.89
N LEU A 277 -3.80 -10.08 -19.45
CA LEU A 277 -2.97 -9.14 -20.19
C LEU A 277 -2.52 -9.73 -21.54
N ARG A 278 -2.06 -10.98 -21.55
CA ARG A 278 -1.63 -11.68 -22.77
C ARG A 278 -2.78 -11.83 -23.76
N GLU A 279 -3.97 -12.19 -23.27
CA GLU A 279 -5.15 -12.31 -24.12
C GLU A 279 -5.57 -10.97 -24.71
N PHE A 280 -5.52 -9.90 -23.93
CA PHE A 280 -5.75 -8.54 -24.43
C PHE A 280 -4.80 -8.19 -25.58
N VAL A 281 -3.49 -8.43 -25.42
CA VAL A 281 -2.49 -8.14 -26.45
C VAL A 281 -2.72 -8.99 -27.71
N ARG A 282 -3.08 -10.26 -27.56
CA ARG A 282 -3.38 -11.16 -28.68
C ARG A 282 -4.60 -10.70 -29.49
N GLN A 283 -5.63 -10.19 -28.81
CA GLN A 283 -6.85 -9.69 -29.45
C GLN A 283 -6.70 -8.29 -30.03
N ALA A 284 -5.77 -7.49 -29.50
CA ALA A 284 -5.54 -6.14 -29.97
C ALA A 284 -4.96 -6.19 -31.40
N GLN A 285 -5.83 -5.94 -32.37
CA GLN A 285 -5.43 -5.73 -33.75
C GLN A 285 -4.69 -4.39 -33.82
N PHE A 286 -3.38 -4.41 -33.68
CA PHE A 286 -2.58 -3.21 -33.96
C PHE A 286 -2.49 -3.03 -35.47
N PRO A 287 -3.04 -1.95 -36.04
CA PRO A 287 -3.01 -1.71 -37.48
C PRO A 287 -1.62 -1.22 -37.95
N PHE A 288 -0.56 -1.49 -37.20
CA PHE A 288 0.79 -0.99 -37.50
C PHE A 288 1.78 -2.16 -37.52
N GLU A 289 2.35 -2.43 -38.68
CA GLU A 289 3.62 -3.13 -38.78
C GLU A 289 4.70 -2.21 -38.19
N VAL A 290 5.21 -2.55 -37.00
CA VAL A 290 6.37 -1.88 -36.44
C VAL A 290 7.60 -2.42 -37.17
N TYR A 291 8.08 -1.67 -38.16
CA TYR A 291 9.38 -1.94 -38.78
C TYR A 291 10.47 -1.62 -37.75
N VAL A 292 11.01 -2.66 -37.13
CA VAL A 292 12.28 -2.56 -36.40
C VAL A 292 13.32 -2.32 -37.48
N GLY A 293 13.85 -1.10 -37.57
CA GLY A 293 14.92 -0.79 -38.51
C GLY A 293 16.07 -1.75 -38.24
N HIS A 294 16.40 -2.59 -39.23
CA HIS A 294 17.61 -3.40 -39.16
C HIS A 294 18.82 -2.49 -38.94
N ASP A 295 19.63 -2.85 -37.95
CA ASP A 295 20.91 -2.21 -37.64
C ASP A 295 21.70 -1.93 -38.92
N ARG A 296 22.15 -0.68 -39.06
CA ARG A 296 23.16 -0.29 -40.05
C ARG A 296 24.55 -0.42 -39.43
#